data_AF-A0A1C5ARV6-F1
#
_entry.id   AF-A0A1C5ARV6-F1
#
_cell.length_a   1.000
_cell.length_b   1.000
_cell.length_c   1.000
_cell.angle_alpha   90.00
_cell.angle_beta   90.00
_cell.angle_gamma   90.00
#
_symmetry.space_group_name_H-M   'P 1'
#
loop_
_entity.id
_entity.type
_entity.pdbx_description
1 polymer ?
#
loop_
_entity_poly.entity_id
_entity_poly.type
_entity_poly.pdbx_seq_one_letter_code
_entity_poly.pdbx_strand_id
1 'polypeptide(L)'
;MHRPRMSRWRMFSAVALGVLPVLAAAPSVAAVPGEAERLPQASTTFEHELLGKAVPDECFAGIGQPYPAGPPCAQGQAKVNQAYVWSLAQANNRLWFGTGANVNCIVTGSTLSLPNPRLNDDYVCEFASSQIVVQNPTMPTNVGDHRQPRVYVYDLASKVQTEKTGVIMNASADDASRLKRTLGLRAGGTHQGVVLLAGPALGQTVNMFAFDTATGDYLGSANFTKYGNIRHFLVAGDVLYAGVGVGANGRDGGYMLRWAGDRTNPFNFVEVGKLPAQIADLTEHDGRVFVSTWSAATGGSLAARSTARTGWGRPGVTPADEPNPAVAGVWMSPPLADGAPGLTEEDAVGWKQVWSAASYEPDPVIAGTYGLGALMSYQGYLYWGTMHVPMKSTSVVADLYPPADETAARTMLENTQRPVSIFRGKRFDTDREKVELLYGERVLPAYDPTANEGAGAWKWTPTGYKPKYGHSGFGNVYTNYTWTMAVAGGRLFVGTMDWSYLAKDLLPEAARQMGFANAARGLSDDLDPIEIDPELYGGDLYVFESSLRPATAVDTKGMGNYLNYGFRTMVADGSTLYLGMANPMNLRTDPTDDVPEGGWELIKLTPTGH
;
A
#
# COMPACT_ATOMS: atom_id res chain seq x y z
N MET A 1 52.93 51.92 -38.20
CA MET A 1 52.03 50.84 -38.68
C MET A 1 50.62 51.12 -38.17
N HIS A 2 49.62 50.69 -38.94
CA HIS A 2 48.22 51.11 -39.02
C HIS A 2 47.44 51.50 -37.73
N ARG A 3 46.89 52.74 -37.71
CA ARG A 3 45.46 53.17 -37.84
C ARG A 3 44.34 52.35 -37.10
N PRO A 4 43.14 52.92 -36.80
CA PRO A 4 42.76 54.07 -35.96
C PRO A 4 41.39 53.88 -35.19
N ARG A 5 40.95 54.96 -34.51
CA ARG A 5 39.60 55.43 -34.08
C ARG A 5 38.28 54.74 -34.56
N MET A 6 37.26 54.88 -33.68
CA MET A 6 35.77 54.92 -33.88
C MET A 6 35.08 53.55 -34.14
N SER A 7 33.81 53.26 -33.82
CA SER A 7 32.61 54.09 -33.55
C SER A 7 31.53 53.28 -32.81
N ARG A 8 30.59 53.99 -32.16
CA ARG A 8 29.25 53.50 -31.75
C ARG A 8 28.34 53.34 -32.97
N TRP A 9 27.63 52.21 -33.14
CA TRP A 9 26.17 52.11 -33.39
C TRP A 9 25.72 50.73 -33.90
N ARG A 10 24.71 50.15 -33.23
CA ARG A 10 23.43 49.56 -33.73
C ARG A 10 22.77 48.82 -32.55
N MET A 11 21.78 49.45 -31.91
CA MET A 11 20.33 49.30 -32.12
C MET A 11 19.75 47.93 -31.72
N PHE A 12 18.91 48.00 -30.67
CA PHE A 12 17.68 47.26 -30.38
C PHE A 12 17.62 45.75 -30.62
N SER A 13 17.37 45.00 -29.54
CA SER A 13 16.24 44.07 -29.47
C SER A 13 15.91 43.69 -28.02
N ALA A 14 14.65 43.92 -27.66
CA ALA A 14 13.82 43.37 -26.58
C ALA A 14 14.50 42.63 -25.40
N VAL A 15 14.36 43.21 -24.20
CA VAL A 15 14.43 42.48 -22.93
C VAL A 15 13.07 41.81 -22.71
N ALA A 16 12.99 40.52 -23.00
CA ALA A 16 11.96 39.64 -22.43
C ALA A 16 12.58 39.01 -21.18
N LEU A 17 12.28 39.57 -20.00
CA LEU A 17 12.53 38.94 -18.71
C LEU A 17 11.52 37.80 -18.55
N GLY A 18 11.85 36.64 -19.11
CA GLY A 18 11.21 35.37 -18.78
C GLY A 18 11.68 34.93 -17.39
N VAL A 19 10.72 34.79 -16.49
CA VAL A 19 10.87 34.11 -15.20
C VAL A 19 11.28 32.66 -15.50
N LEU A 20 12.51 32.28 -15.16
CA LEU A 20 12.94 30.89 -15.12
C LEU A 20 12.39 30.27 -13.83
N PRO A 21 11.63 29.15 -13.89
CA PRO A 21 11.32 28.40 -12.69
C PRO A 21 12.59 27.69 -12.21
N VAL A 22 12.84 27.81 -10.92
CA VAL A 22 13.83 27.02 -10.17
C VAL A 22 13.41 25.56 -10.29
N LEU A 23 14.26 24.72 -10.89
CA LEU A 23 14.07 23.27 -10.87
C LEU A 23 14.26 22.79 -9.43
N ALA A 24 13.16 22.38 -8.80
CA ALA A 24 13.20 21.50 -7.65
C ALA A 24 13.86 20.18 -8.07
N ALA A 25 14.88 19.74 -7.33
CA ALA A 25 15.51 18.45 -7.50
C ALA A 25 14.54 17.33 -7.09
N ALA A 26 13.61 16.97 -7.99
CA ALA A 26 12.92 15.70 -7.92
C ALA A 26 13.96 14.56 -8.08
N PRO A 27 13.82 13.43 -7.37
CA PRO A 27 14.75 12.31 -7.49
C PRO A 27 14.76 11.86 -8.95
N SER A 28 15.91 12.02 -9.59
CA SER A 28 16.09 11.70 -10.99
C SER A 28 16.11 10.19 -11.18
N VAL A 29 14.94 9.60 -11.42
CA VAL A 29 14.87 8.57 -12.46
C VAL A 29 15.28 9.31 -13.72
N ALA A 30 16.52 9.14 -14.17
CA ALA A 30 17.06 9.90 -15.28
C ALA A 30 16.13 9.78 -16.49
N ALA A 31 15.32 10.81 -16.71
CA ALA A 31 14.50 10.94 -17.90
C ALA A 31 15.43 10.83 -19.10
N VAL A 32 15.06 9.98 -20.06
CA VAL A 32 15.70 10.01 -21.37
C VAL A 32 15.51 11.44 -21.92
N PRO A 33 16.56 12.17 -22.32
CA PRO A 33 16.40 13.52 -22.84
C PRO A 33 15.52 13.49 -24.09
N GLY A 34 14.30 14.03 -24.04
CA GLY A 34 13.47 14.23 -25.24
C GLY A 34 11.95 14.07 -25.12
N GLU A 35 11.40 13.54 -24.03
CA GLU A 35 9.94 13.49 -23.81
C GLU A 35 9.58 14.32 -22.57
N ALA A 36 9.03 15.51 -22.78
CA ALA A 36 8.52 16.35 -21.69
C ALA A 36 7.30 15.67 -21.04
N GLU A 37 7.44 15.35 -19.76
CA GLU A 37 6.42 14.78 -18.88
C GLU A 37 5.14 15.62 -18.85
N ARG A 38 3.99 14.95 -18.84
CA ARG A 38 2.74 15.54 -18.37
C ARG A 38 2.13 14.56 -17.39
N LEU A 39 2.01 14.97 -16.13
CA LEU A 39 1.08 14.35 -15.19
C LEU A 39 -0.29 14.21 -15.87
N PRO A 40 -1.03 13.12 -15.62
CA PRO A 40 -2.37 12.96 -16.15
C PRO A 40 -3.21 14.22 -15.90
N GLN A 41 -3.90 14.70 -16.92
CA GLN A 41 -4.76 15.87 -16.77
C GLN A 41 -5.85 15.58 -15.75
N ALA A 42 -6.12 16.56 -14.88
CA ALA A 42 -7.21 16.49 -13.91
C ALA A 42 -8.56 16.50 -14.63
N SER A 43 -9.47 15.61 -14.20
CA SER A 43 -10.85 15.57 -14.65
C SER A 43 -11.75 16.29 -13.67
N THR A 44 -12.43 17.35 -14.09
CA THR A 44 -13.36 18.13 -13.24
C THR A 44 -14.75 17.49 -13.12
N THR A 45 -14.86 16.18 -13.38
CA THR A 45 -16.15 15.49 -13.59
C THR A 45 -16.67 14.75 -12.35
N PHE A 46 -16.13 15.04 -11.16
CA PHE A 46 -16.50 14.35 -9.93
C PHE A 46 -16.65 15.31 -8.76
N GLU A 47 -17.62 15.01 -7.90
CA GLU A 47 -17.83 15.66 -6.60
C GLU A 47 -17.65 14.62 -5.50
N HIS A 48 -17.32 15.08 -4.29
CA HIS A 48 -17.14 14.21 -3.14
C HIS A 48 -17.89 14.71 -1.90
N GLU A 49 -18.35 13.76 -1.08
CA GLU A 49 -19.06 13.99 0.18
C GLU A 49 -18.33 13.20 1.28
N LEU A 50 -17.88 13.88 2.34
CA LEU A 50 -17.35 13.24 3.54
C LEU A 50 -18.50 12.60 4.31
N LEU A 51 -18.50 11.26 4.43
CA LEU A 51 -19.52 10.50 5.14
C LEU A 51 -19.17 10.30 6.62
N GLY A 52 -17.89 10.17 6.93
CA GLY A 52 -17.42 9.94 8.29
C GLY A 52 -15.92 10.14 8.41
N LYS A 53 -15.49 10.45 9.64
CA LYS A 53 -14.07 10.66 9.98
C LYS A 53 -13.77 10.09 11.36
N ALA A 54 -12.54 9.64 11.54
CA ALA A 54 -12.01 9.28 12.86
C ALA A 54 -12.05 10.47 13.81
N VAL A 55 -12.36 10.22 15.08
CA VAL A 55 -12.23 11.19 16.16
C VAL A 55 -11.04 10.83 17.03
N PRO A 56 -10.44 11.78 17.76
CA PRO A 56 -9.42 11.46 18.76
C PRO A 56 -9.91 10.34 19.70
N ASP A 57 -9.01 9.43 20.06
CA ASP A 57 -9.30 8.27 20.90
C ASP A 57 -8.29 8.06 22.03
N GLU A 58 -7.31 8.96 22.18
CA GLU A 58 -6.30 8.95 23.24
C GLU A 58 -5.82 10.38 23.55
N CYS A 59 -5.30 10.59 24.77
CA CYS A 59 -4.57 11.81 25.13
C CYS A 59 -3.09 11.47 25.27
N PHE A 60 -2.24 12.20 24.57
CA PHE A 60 -0.80 12.00 24.52
C PHE A 60 -0.06 13.07 25.34
N ALA A 61 0.80 12.65 26.26
CA ALA A 61 1.57 13.55 27.12
C ALA A 61 3.09 13.50 26.88
N GLY A 62 3.53 12.79 25.85
CA GLY A 62 4.95 12.54 25.56
C GLY A 62 5.30 11.05 25.53
N ILE A 63 6.39 10.71 24.82
CA ILE A 63 6.88 9.34 24.72
C ILE A 63 7.29 8.84 26.12
N GLY A 64 6.83 7.65 26.49
CA GLY A 64 7.13 7.03 27.79
C GLY A 64 6.39 7.66 28.97
N GLN A 65 5.51 8.63 28.73
CA GLN A 65 4.67 9.22 29.78
C GLN A 65 3.33 8.49 29.87
N PRO A 66 2.71 8.43 31.07
CA PRO A 66 1.34 7.94 31.20
C PRO A 66 0.36 8.77 30.36
N TYR A 67 -0.56 8.08 29.68
CA TYR A 67 -1.63 8.67 28.90
C TYR A 67 -2.67 9.31 29.84
N PRO A 68 -2.93 10.62 29.73
CA PRO A 68 -3.99 11.27 30.49
C PRO A 68 -5.37 10.71 30.17
N ALA A 69 -6.32 10.94 31.06
CA ALA A 69 -7.72 10.61 30.82
C ALA A 69 -8.33 11.51 29.71
N GLY A 70 -9.25 10.93 28.95
CA GLY A 70 -9.91 11.57 27.82
C GLY A 70 -9.94 10.62 26.61
N PRO A 71 -10.36 11.11 25.43
CA PRO A 71 -10.77 12.48 25.13
C PRO A 71 -12.16 12.88 25.71
N PRO A 72 -12.48 14.20 25.84
CA PRO A 72 -11.61 15.34 25.55
C PRO A 72 -10.44 15.43 26.53
N CYS A 73 -9.28 15.90 26.06
CA CYS A 73 -8.05 15.93 26.84
C CYS A 73 -8.02 17.17 27.75
N ALA A 74 -8.06 16.96 29.06
CA ALA A 74 -7.79 18.02 30.03
C ALA A 74 -6.30 18.34 30.15
N GLN A 75 -5.45 17.36 29.83
CA GLN A 75 -3.99 17.45 29.80
C GLN A 75 -3.47 16.64 28.60
N GLY A 76 -2.33 17.06 28.06
CA GLY A 76 -1.76 16.46 26.86
C GLY A 76 -2.45 16.90 25.57
N GLN A 77 -1.98 16.36 24.46
CA GLN A 77 -2.49 16.58 23.11
C GLN A 77 -3.47 15.47 22.72
N ALA A 78 -4.55 15.82 22.03
CA ALA A 78 -5.46 14.82 21.47
C ALA A 78 -4.73 14.00 20.38
N LYS A 79 -4.97 12.69 20.39
CA LYS A 79 -4.35 11.75 19.44
C LYS A 79 -5.43 10.89 18.78
N VAL A 80 -5.33 10.73 17.46
CA VAL A 80 -6.24 9.91 16.64
C VAL A 80 -5.52 8.66 16.14
N ASN A 81 -5.68 7.54 16.84
CA ASN A 81 -4.94 6.33 16.50
C ASN A 81 -5.55 5.58 15.31
N GLN A 82 -6.86 5.67 15.09
CA GLN A 82 -7.55 4.97 13.98
C GLN A 82 -7.19 5.62 12.63
N ALA A 83 -6.16 5.08 11.97
CA ALA A 83 -5.55 5.68 10.80
C ALA A 83 -6.29 5.35 9.49
N TYR A 84 -6.75 4.10 9.33
CA TYR A 84 -7.26 3.60 8.05
C TYR A 84 -8.70 3.10 8.15
N VAL A 85 -9.51 3.34 7.11
CA VAL A 85 -10.60 2.43 6.72
C VAL A 85 -9.95 1.23 6.05
N TRP A 86 -9.61 0.21 6.84
CA TRP A 86 -8.69 -0.83 6.41
C TRP A 86 -9.37 -1.97 5.64
N SER A 87 -10.67 -2.17 5.89
CA SER A 87 -11.61 -3.01 5.15
C SER A 87 -12.87 -2.21 4.83
N LEU A 88 -13.54 -2.54 3.72
CA LEU A 88 -14.83 -1.96 3.35
C LEU A 88 -15.66 -3.01 2.63
N ALA A 89 -16.94 -3.10 2.99
CA ALA A 89 -17.90 -4.01 2.39
C ALA A 89 -19.27 -3.33 2.32
N GLN A 90 -20.13 -3.71 1.37
CA GLN A 90 -21.48 -3.13 1.22
C GLN A 90 -22.54 -4.23 1.22
N ALA A 91 -23.59 -4.06 2.01
CA ALA A 91 -24.78 -4.90 1.95
C ALA A 91 -26.01 -4.11 2.41
N ASN A 92 -27.16 -4.34 1.76
CA ASN A 92 -28.45 -3.78 2.13
C ASN A 92 -28.42 -2.25 2.37
N ASN A 93 -27.81 -1.50 1.44
CA ASN A 93 -27.65 -0.04 1.54
C ASN A 93 -26.87 0.44 2.79
N ARG A 94 -25.96 -0.40 3.29
CA ARG A 94 -25.07 -0.10 4.40
C ARG A 94 -23.63 -0.40 4.03
N LEU A 95 -22.73 0.49 4.40
CA LEU A 95 -21.29 0.30 4.32
C LEU A 95 -20.78 -0.22 5.66
N TRP A 96 -20.10 -1.35 5.64
CA TRP A 96 -19.45 -1.95 6.80
C TRP A 96 -17.95 -1.80 6.66
N PHE A 97 -17.30 -1.33 7.71
CA PHE A 97 -15.85 -1.19 7.67
C PHE A 97 -15.19 -1.45 9.02
N GLY A 98 -13.99 -1.99 8.94
CA GLY A 98 -13.10 -2.17 10.06
C GLY A 98 -11.84 -1.30 9.89
N THR A 99 -11.28 -0.85 11.01
CA THR A 99 -10.15 0.09 10.99
C THR A 99 -8.79 -0.58 11.20
N GLY A 100 -7.74 0.17 10.89
CA GLY A 100 -6.37 -0.10 11.29
C GLY A 100 -5.81 1.06 12.09
N ALA A 101 -5.27 0.79 13.28
CA ALA A 101 -4.71 1.81 14.14
C ALA A 101 -3.18 1.92 14.00
N ASN A 102 -2.64 3.14 13.98
CA ASN A 102 -1.21 3.44 13.90
C ASN A 102 -0.41 2.59 12.89
N VAL A 103 -1.02 2.28 11.74
CA VAL A 103 -0.46 1.30 10.81
C VAL A 103 0.91 1.73 10.27
N ASN A 104 1.17 3.04 10.15
CA ASN A 104 2.50 3.55 9.82
C ASN A 104 3.58 3.10 10.83
N CYS A 105 3.30 3.25 12.13
CA CYS A 105 4.19 2.78 13.19
C CYS A 105 4.33 1.25 13.17
N ILE A 106 3.23 0.52 12.98
CA ILE A 106 3.25 -0.95 12.91
C ILE A 106 4.12 -1.42 11.72
N VAL A 107 4.01 -0.80 10.54
CA VAL A 107 4.84 -1.15 9.37
C VAL A 107 6.29 -0.76 9.60
N THR A 108 6.56 0.40 10.20
CA THR A 108 7.92 0.87 10.49
C THR A 108 8.63 -0.04 11.50
N GLY A 109 7.98 -0.39 12.60
CA GLY A 109 8.58 -1.26 13.61
C GLY A 109 8.66 -2.71 13.15
N SER A 110 7.61 -3.26 12.53
CA SER A 110 7.61 -4.65 12.09
C SER A 110 8.31 -4.82 10.74
N THR A 111 7.81 -4.26 9.63
CA THR A 111 8.35 -4.54 8.30
C THR A 111 9.75 -3.97 8.08
N LEU A 112 10.01 -2.74 8.52
CA LEU A 112 11.31 -2.08 8.33
C LEU A 112 12.29 -2.35 9.47
N SER A 113 11.84 -2.92 10.60
CA SER A 113 12.66 -3.14 11.79
C SER A 113 13.30 -1.87 12.35
N LEU A 114 12.57 -0.76 12.32
CA LEU A 114 13.01 0.53 12.83
C LEU A 114 12.20 0.98 14.08
N PRO A 115 12.18 0.20 15.18
CA PRO A 115 11.32 0.46 16.34
C PRO A 115 11.86 1.56 17.28
N ASN A 116 12.59 2.54 16.74
CA ASN A 116 13.08 3.68 17.52
C ASN A 116 11.95 4.69 17.70
N PRO A 117 11.67 5.17 18.92
CA PRO A 117 10.61 6.15 19.14
C PRO A 117 10.81 7.42 18.31
N ARG A 118 9.72 7.95 17.76
CA ARG A 118 9.69 9.14 16.90
C ARG A 118 8.55 10.06 17.31
N LEU A 119 8.83 11.35 17.34
CA LEU A 119 7.87 12.41 17.58
C LEU A 119 8.23 13.59 16.69
N ASN A 120 7.26 14.07 15.93
CA ASN A 120 7.27 15.36 15.27
C ASN A 120 5.88 16.00 15.44
N ASP A 121 5.62 17.12 14.77
CA ASP A 121 4.34 17.83 14.87
C ASP A 121 3.15 17.05 14.27
N ASP A 122 3.42 16.04 13.43
CA ASP A 122 2.41 15.32 12.63
C ASP A 122 2.00 13.99 13.26
N TYR A 123 2.96 13.24 13.79
CA TYR A 123 2.71 11.91 14.34
C TYR A 123 3.73 11.51 15.42
N VAL A 124 3.31 10.53 16.22
CA VAL A 124 4.16 9.82 17.16
C VAL A 124 4.12 8.31 16.91
N CYS A 125 5.30 7.68 16.98
CA CYS A 125 5.48 6.24 17.13
C CYS A 125 6.32 5.97 18.38
N GLU A 126 5.77 5.26 19.36
CA GLU A 126 6.33 5.10 20.70
C GLU A 126 7.05 3.75 20.88
N PHE A 127 6.64 2.71 20.14
CA PHE A 127 7.19 1.35 20.20
C PHE A 127 7.31 0.82 21.64
N ALA A 128 8.52 0.43 22.06
CA ALA A 128 8.83 -0.08 23.39
C ALA A 128 8.47 0.91 24.52
N SER A 129 8.40 2.20 24.21
CA SER A 129 8.09 3.26 25.17
C SER A 129 6.59 3.53 25.30
N SER A 130 5.74 2.83 24.53
CA SER A 130 4.29 2.97 24.67
C SER A 130 3.81 2.45 26.02
N GLN A 131 2.81 3.11 26.61
CA GLN A 131 2.19 2.63 27.84
C GLN A 131 1.60 1.22 27.68
N ILE A 132 1.15 0.86 26.46
CA ILE A 132 0.65 -0.48 26.17
C ILE A 132 1.72 -1.55 26.42
N VAL A 133 2.95 -1.33 25.96
CA VAL A 133 4.07 -2.26 26.22
C VAL A 133 4.47 -2.24 27.69
N VAL A 134 4.52 -1.07 28.33
CA VAL A 134 4.84 -0.95 29.77
C VAL A 134 3.85 -1.72 30.63
N GLN A 135 2.56 -1.68 30.30
CA GLN A 135 1.50 -2.40 31.02
C GLN A 135 1.37 -3.87 30.61
N ASN A 136 1.89 -4.23 29.44
CA ASN A 136 1.91 -5.61 28.95
C ASN A 136 3.31 -6.00 28.45
N PRO A 137 4.22 -6.42 29.34
CA PRO A 137 5.60 -6.75 28.98
C PRO A 137 5.75 -7.91 27.99
N THR A 138 4.69 -8.69 27.74
CA THR A 138 4.69 -9.78 26.74
C THR A 138 4.41 -9.29 25.32
N MET A 139 4.01 -8.03 25.16
CA MET A 139 3.72 -7.44 23.87
C MET A 139 5.02 -7.20 23.09
N PRO A 140 5.11 -7.63 21.82
CA PRO A 140 6.29 -7.35 21.01
C PRO A 140 6.50 -5.84 20.85
N THR A 141 7.70 -5.36 21.18
CA THR A 141 8.02 -3.93 21.24
C THR A 141 7.91 -3.23 19.89
N ASN A 142 8.16 -3.97 18.80
CA ASN A 142 8.09 -3.48 17.43
C ASN A 142 6.66 -3.21 16.93
N VAL A 143 5.64 -3.58 17.70
CA VAL A 143 4.22 -3.25 17.46
C VAL A 143 3.58 -2.57 18.67
N GLY A 144 4.38 -1.91 19.51
CA GLY A 144 3.92 -1.26 20.74
C GLY A 144 2.83 -0.20 20.53
N ASP A 145 2.81 0.42 19.35
CA ASP A 145 1.79 1.40 18.95
C ASP A 145 0.43 0.79 18.58
N HIS A 146 0.28 -0.53 18.62
CA HIS A 146 -0.99 -1.19 18.36
C HIS A 146 -2.09 -0.66 19.29
N ARG A 147 -3.27 -0.45 18.69
CA ARG A 147 -4.53 -0.17 19.38
C ARG A 147 -5.60 -1.06 18.78
N GLN A 148 -6.57 -1.43 19.60
CA GLN A 148 -7.71 -2.24 19.17
C GLN A 148 -8.40 -1.57 17.96
N PRO A 149 -8.69 -2.33 16.88
CA PRO A 149 -9.45 -1.80 15.76
C PRO A 149 -10.92 -1.64 16.12
N ARG A 150 -11.58 -0.78 15.36
CA ARG A 150 -12.99 -0.43 15.48
C ARG A 150 -13.78 -1.01 14.32
N VAL A 151 -15.07 -1.24 14.56
CA VAL A 151 -16.02 -1.67 13.54
C VAL A 151 -17.11 -0.62 13.43
N TYR A 152 -17.46 -0.23 12.22
CA TYR A 152 -18.48 0.75 11.94
C TYR A 152 -19.45 0.27 10.85
N VAL A 153 -20.64 0.84 10.90
CA VAL A 153 -21.66 0.73 9.85
C VAL A 153 -22.14 2.13 9.51
N TYR A 154 -22.11 2.48 8.23
CA TYR A 154 -22.74 3.69 7.72
C TYR A 154 -23.98 3.32 6.91
N ASP A 155 -25.15 3.77 7.35
CA ASP A 155 -26.41 3.54 6.67
C ASP A 155 -26.64 4.63 5.61
N LEU A 156 -26.68 4.24 4.34
CA LEU A 156 -26.69 5.18 3.22
C LEU A 156 -28.04 5.90 3.06
N ALA A 157 -29.13 5.33 3.59
CA ALA A 157 -30.46 5.95 3.53
C ALA A 157 -30.61 7.02 4.61
N SER A 158 -30.26 6.66 5.86
CA SER A 158 -30.40 7.57 7.01
C SER A 158 -29.19 8.51 7.20
N LYS A 159 -28.08 8.24 6.51
CA LYS A 159 -26.78 8.94 6.67
C LYS A 159 -26.24 8.87 8.10
N VAL A 160 -26.50 7.76 8.79
CA VAL A 160 -26.07 7.56 10.18
C VAL A 160 -24.90 6.57 10.23
N GLN A 161 -23.82 7.00 10.88
CA GLN A 161 -22.72 6.12 11.28
C GLN A 161 -22.97 5.54 12.66
N THR A 162 -22.83 4.22 12.81
CA THR A 162 -22.92 3.49 14.08
C THR A 162 -21.65 2.70 14.33
N GLU A 163 -21.04 2.86 15.49
CA GLU A 163 -19.93 2.00 15.93
C GLU A 163 -20.47 0.68 16.49
N LYS A 164 -19.93 -0.45 16.01
CA LYS A 164 -20.28 -1.82 16.41
C LYS A 164 -19.23 -2.50 17.28
N THR A 165 -18.10 -1.84 17.57
CA THR A 165 -17.02 -2.36 18.42
C THR A 165 -17.53 -2.89 19.76
N GLY A 166 -18.42 -2.15 20.43
CA GLY A 166 -18.97 -2.53 21.74
C GLY A 166 -19.78 -3.83 21.69
N VAL A 167 -20.43 -4.14 20.56
CA VAL A 167 -21.20 -5.37 20.41
C VAL A 167 -20.29 -6.60 20.49
N ILE A 168 -19.11 -6.56 19.84
CA ILE A 168 -18.11 -7.63 19.93
C ILE A 168 -17.56 -7.72 21.36
N MET A 169 -17.20 -6.58 21.94
CA MET A 169 -16.57 -6.52 23.26
C MET A 169 -17.45 -7.03 24.40
N ASN A 170 -18.77 -6.89 24.24
CA ASN A 170 -19.76 -7.30 25.24
C ASN A 170 -20.33 -8.70 24.97
N ALA A 171 -20.01 -9.33 23.83
CA ALA A 171 -20.54 -10.65 23.48
C ALA A 171 -19.96 -11.76 24.37
N SER A 172 -18.63 -11.82 24.49
CA SER A 172 -17.93 -12.72 25.40
C SER A 172 -16.51 -12.24 25.69
N ALA A 173 -15.89 -12.78 26.75
CA ALA A 173 -14.48 -12.53 27.04
C ALA A 173 -13.56 -12.96 25.88
N ASP A 174 -13.89 -14.06 25.19
CA ASP A 174 -13.11 -14.56 24.07
C ASP A 174 -13.19 -13.65 22.84
N ASP A 175 -14.39 -13.14 22.51
CA ASP A 175 -14.60 -12.22 21.40
C ASP A 175 -13.86 -10.89 21.64
N ALA A 176 -13.96 -10.35 22.86
CA ALA A 176 -13.21 -9.17 23.27
C ALA A 176 -11.69 -9.41 23.18
N SER A 177 -11.23 -10.59 23.61
CA SER A 177 -9.83 -10.99 23.57
C SER A 177 -9.31 -11.12 22.14
N ARG A 178 -10.11 -11.69 21.22
CA ARG A 178 -9.78 -11.75 19.79
C ARG A 178 -9.66 -10.35 19.20
N LEU A 179 -10.65 -9.47 19.42
CA LEU A 179 -10.62 -8.12 18.86
C LEU A 179 -9.43 -7.30 19.37
N LYS A 180 -9.14 -7.34 20.68
CA LYS A 180 -7.97 -6.66 21.27
C LYS A 180 -6.63 -7.10 20.68
N ARG A 181 -6.54 -8.38 20.26
CA ARG A 181 -5.32 -8.95 19.65
C ARG A 181 -5.28 -8.85 18.13
N THR A 182 -6.33 -8.35 17.48
CA THR A 182 -6.33 -8.11 16.03
C THR A 182 -5.58 -6.82 15.75
N LEU A 183 -4.49 -6.87 14.97
CA LEU A 183 -3.69 -5.69 14.59
C LEU A 183 -4.51 -4.66 13.82
N GLY A 184 -5.46 -5.13 13.02
CA GLY A 184 -6.50 -4.31 12.42
C GLY A 184 -7.30 -5.10 11.39
N LEU A 185 -8.51 -4.62 11.08
CA LEU A 185 -9.48 -5.33 10.25
C LEU A 185 -9.26 -4.97 8.78
N ARG A 186 -8.38 -5.73 8.14
CA ARG A 186 -7.79 -5.44 6.82
C ARG A 186 -8.61 -5.95 5.63
N ALA A 187 -9.50 -6.92 5.83
CA ALA A 187 -10.33 -7.51 4.79
C ALA A 187 -11.81 -7.42 5.18
N GLY A 188 -12.66 -7.05 4.22
CA GLY A 188 -14.11 -6.98 4.37
C GLY A 188 -14.80 -7.62 3.16
N GLY A 189 -15.86 -8.37 3.39
CA GLY A 189 -16.64 -9.03 2.34
C GLY A 189 -18.05 -9.34 2.79
N THR A 190 -18.96 -9.49 1.83
CA THR A 190 -20.37 -9.82 2.13
C THR A 190 -20.87 -10.88 1.17
N HIS A 191 -21.59 -11.89 1.68
CA HIS A 191 -22.27 -12.87 0.85
C HIS A 191 -23.40 -13.56 1.64
N GLN A 192 -24.49 -13.92 0.95
CA GLN A 192 -25.63 -14.66 1.49
C GLN A 192 -26.14 -14.19 2.88
N GLY A 193 -26.15 -12.87 3.09
CA GLY A 193 -26.65 -12.27 4.31
C GLY A 193 -25.66 -12.16 5.47
N VAL A 194 -24.37 -12.44 5.23
CA VAL A 194 -23.29 -12.29 6.22
C VAL A 194 -22.32 -11.21 5.75
N VAL A 195 -21.88 -10.36 6.69
CA VAL A 195 -20.70 -9.50 6.57
C VAL A 195 -19.56 -10.16 7.33
N LEU A 196 -18.40 -10.27 6.69
CA LEU A 196 -17.17 -10.76 7.31
C LEU A 196 -16.14 -9.63 7.34
N LEU A 197 -15.59 -9.36 8.53
CA LEU A 197 -14.44 -8.47 8.72
C LEU A 197 -13.31 -9.27 9.35
N ALA A 198 -12.12 -9.20 8.77
CA ALA A 198 -11.00 -10.05 9.16
C ALA A 198 -9.68 -9.31 9.13
N GLY A 199 -8.71 -9.79 9.91
CA GLY A 199 -7.41 -9.15 10.01
C GLY A 199 -6.34 -9.99 10.67
N PRO A 200 -5.06 -9.65 10.44
CA PRO A 200 -3.95 -10.28 11.15
C PRO A 200 -4.05 -10.00 12.65
N ALA A 201 -3.66 -10.97 13.46
CA ALA A 201 -3.54 -10.86 14.90
C ALA A 201 -2.07 -10.73 15.32
N LEU A 202 -1.81 -10.16 16.50
CA LEU A 202 -0.48 -10.03 17.10
C LEU A 202 0.28 -11.37 17.18
N GLY A 203 -0.44 -12.49 17.23
CA GLY A 203 0.10 -13.85 17.34
C GLY A 203 0.30 -14.58 16.01
N GLN A 204 0.50 -13.89 14.89
CA GLN A 204 0.74 -14.53 13.57
C GLN A 204 -0.45 -15.41 13.09
N THR A 205 -1.66 -15.07 13.51
CA THR A 205 -2.92 -15.73 13.13
C THR A 205 -3.88 -14.73 12.47
N VAL A 206 -5.03 -15.18 11.98
CA VAL A 206 -6.10 -14.31 11.46
C VAL A 206 -7.32 -14.42 12.37
N ASN A 207 -7.84 -13.28 12.79
CA ASN A 207 -9.14 -13.20 13.45
C ASN A 207 -10.20 -12.75 12.44
N MET A 208 -11.39 -13.32 12.54
CA MET A 208 -12.54 -12.99 11.70
C MET A 208 -13.79 -12.78 12.55
N PHE A 209 -14.61 -11.81 12.16
CA PHE A 209 -15.82 -11.39 12.85
C PHE A 209 -16.97 -11.37 11.85
N ALA A 210 -18.14 -11.88 12.25
CA ALA A 210 -19.29 -12.00 11.37
C ALA A 210 -20.49 -11.20 11.89
N PHE A 211 -21.26 -10.61 10.97
CA PHE A 211 -22.50 -9.90 11.27
C PHE A 211 -23.58 -10.28 10.27
N ASP A 212 -24.84 -10.27 10.72
CA ASP A 212 -25.99 -10.46 9.84
C ASP A 212 -26.29 -9.15 9.09
N THR A 213 -26.43 -9.22 7.76
CA THR A 213 -26.58 -8.01 6.94
C THR A 213 -27.95 -7.34 7.10
N ALA A 214 -28.98 -8.08 7.54
CA ALA A 214 -30.34 -7.57 7.65
C ALA A 214 -30.58 -6.90 9.02
N THR A 215 -30.27 -7.63 10.09
CA THR A 215 -30.46 -7.18 11.49
C THR A 215 -29.31 -6.29 11.95
N GLY A 216 -28.10 -6.52 11.43
CA GLY A 216 -26.87 -5.91 11.96
C GLY A 216 -26.40 -6.54 13.28
N ASP A 217 -26.92 -7.72 13.61
CA ASP A 217 -26.55 -8.50 14.80
C ASP A 217 -25.18 -9.14 14.60
N TYR A 218 -24.46 -9.30 15.71
CA TYR A 218 -23.18 -9.99 15.73
C TYR A 218 -23.38 -11.50 15.76
N LEU A 219 -22.76 -12.20 14.80
CA LEU A 219 -22.88 -13.65 14.63
C LEU A 219 -21.73 -14.44 15.30
N GLY A 220 -20.66 -13.77 15.73
CA GLY A 220 -19.55 -14.36 16.46
C GLY A 220 -18.17 -14.01 15.90
N SER A 221 -17.14 -14.68 16.40
CA SER A 221 -15.78 -14.61 15.85
C SER A 221 -15.05 -15.94 15.88
N ALA A 222 -14.06 -16.06 15.00
CA ALA A 222 -13.16 -17.21 14.92
C ALA A 222 -11.69 -16.77 14.79
N ASN A 223 -10.79 -17.66 15.23
CA ASN A 223 -9.35 -17.53 15.00
C ASN A 223 -8.90 -18.65 14.06
N PHE A 224 -8.18 -18.26 13.01
CA PHE A 224 -7.58 -19.17 12.04
C PHE A 224 -6.08 -19.21 12.28
N THR A 225 -5.62 -20.27 12.95
CA THR A 225 -4.23 -20.38 13.44
C THR A 225 -3.20 -20.61 12.33
N LYS A 226 -3.63 -21.12 11.17
CA LYS A 226 -2.77 -21.42 10.02
C LYS A 226 -2.36 -20.17 9.22
N TYR A 227 -3.17 -19.11 9.29
CA TYR A 227 -3.05 -17.96 8.41
C TYR A 227 -2.60 -16.75 9.21
N GLY A 228 -1.53 -16.06 8.81
CA GLY A 228 -1.02 -14.88 9.51
C GLY A 228 -1.35 -13.54 8.85
N ASN A 229 -1.98 -13.56 7.66
CA ASN A 229 -2.38 -12.35 6.96
C ASN A 229 -3.61 -12.60 6.08
N ILE A 230 -4.42 -11.56 5.87
CA ILE A 230 -5.59 -11.56 5.00
C ILE A 230 -5.84 -10.13 4.52
N ARG A 231 -6.30 -9.95 3.28
CA ARG A 231 -6.42 -8.60 2.71
C ARG A 231 -7.68 -8.32 1.90
N HIS A 232 -8.26 -9.30 1.22
CA HIS A 232 -9.42 -9.05 0.36
C HIS A 232 -10.33 -10.29 0.30
N PHE A 233 -11.63 -10.03 0.11
CA PHE A 233 -12.64 -11.02 -0.21
C PHE A 233 -13.19 -10.73 -1.61
N LEU A 234 -13.63 -11.75 -2.33
CA LEU A 234 -14.23 -11.63 -3.66
C LEU A 234 -15.44 -12.53 -3.75
N VAL A 235 -16.54 -12.05 -4.31
CA VAL A 235 -17.59 -12.94 -4.83
C VAL A 235 -17.30 -13.18 -6.30
N ALA A 236 -17.08 -14.44 -6.67
CA ALA A 236 -16.84 -14.88 -8.05
C ALA A 236 -17.61 -16.18 -8.30
N GLY A 237 -18.27 -16.30 -9.45
CA GLY A 237 -19.12 -17.48 -9.74
C GLY A 237 -20.16 -17.78 -8.65
N ASP A 238 -20.73 -16.73 -8.04
CA ASP A 238 -21.69 -16.79 -6.90
C ASP A 238 -21.13 -17.48 -5.63
N VAL A 239 -19.81 -17.45 -5.45
CA VAL A 239 -19.12 -17.99 -4.28
C VAL A 239 -18.21 -16.92 -3.69
N LEU A 240 -18.18 -16.81 -2.36
CA LEU A 240 -17.25 -15.93 -1.66
C LEU A 240 -15.89 -16.61 -1.47
N TYR A 241 -14.82 -15.89 -1.81
CA TYR A 241 -13.44 -16.31 -1.66
C TYR A 241 -12.65 -15.34 -0.79
N ALA A 242 -11.58 -15.84 -0.17
CA ALA A 242 -10.61 -15.04 0.56
C ALA A 242 -9.18 -15.49 0.26
N GLY A 243 -8.31 -14.53 -0.02
CA GLY A 243 -6.87 -14.76 -0.12
C GLY A 243 -6.18 -14.58 1.22
N VAL A 244 -5.39 -15.57 1.64
CA VAL A 244 -4.65 -15.53 2.93
C VAL A 244 -3.17 -15.80 2.75
N GLY A 245 -2.35 -15.27 3.67
CA GLY A 245 -0.95 -15.63 3.85
C GLY A 245 -0.79 -16.72 4.90
N VAL A 246 -0.02 -17.76 4.59
CA VAL A 246 0.26 -18.88 5.49
C VAL A 246 1.45 -18.59 6.39
N GLY A 247 1.31 -18.98 7.66
CA GLY A 247 2.34 -18.74 8.66
C GLY A 247 2.54 -17.25 8.99
N ALA A 248 3.64 -16.95 9.66
CA ALA A 248 3.90 -15.62 10.19
C ALA A 248 3.94 -14.56 9.10
N ASN A 249 2.91 -13.71 9.03
CA ASN A 249 2.70 -12.70 7.99
C ASN A 249 2.88 -13.23 6.55
N GLY A 250 2.45 -14.47 6.27
CA GLY A 250 2.48 -15.03 4.91
C GLY A 250 3.85 -15.54 4.43
N ARG A 251 4.83 -15.70 5.33
CA ARG A 251 6.18 -16.19 4.99
C ARG A 251 6.22 -17.60 4.39
N ASP A 252 5.19 -18.40 4.62
CA ASP A 252 5.16 -19.80 4.19
C ASP A 252 4.32 -19.99 2.89
N GLY A 253 3.90 -18.89 2.25
CA GLY A 253 3.12 -18.90 1.02
C GLY A 253 1.72 -18.31 1.20
N GLY A 254 0.78 -18.65 0.31
CA GLY A 254 -0.55 -18.07 0.30
C GLY A 254 -1.62 -19.01 -0.21
N TYR A 255 -2.76 -19.05 0.48
CA TYR A 255 -3.85 -19.98 0.18
C TYR A 255 -5.10 -19.23 -0.26
N MET A 256 -5.86 -19.83 -1.18
CA MET A 256 -7.20 -19.38 -1.53
C MET A 256 -8.21 -20.17 -0.69
N LEU A 257 -9.11 -19.46 -0.02
CA LEU A 257 -10.19 -20.03 0.77
C LEU A 257 -11.52 -19.81 0.05
N ARG A 258 -12.30 -20.87 -0.11
CA ARG A 258 -13.71 -20.82 -0.49
C ARG A 258 -14.58 -20.79 0.76
N TRP A 259 -15.50 -19.86 0.84
CA TRP A 259 -16.50 -19.84 1.91
C TRP A 259 -17.54 -20.93 1.65
N ALA A 260 -17.76 -21.78 2.65
CA ALA A 260 -18.79 -22.81 2.67
C ALA A 260 -19.72 -22.63 3.87
N GLY A 261 -19.74 -21.42 4.43
CA GLY A 261 -20.53 -21.05 5.59
C GLY A 261 -21.89 -20.48 5.25
N ASP A 262 -22.63 -20.17 6.31
CA ASP A 262 -23.92 -19.49 6.28
C ASP A 262 -24.08 -18.62 7.54
N ARG A 263 -25.28 -18.10 7.81
CA ARG A 263 -25.54 -17.26 8.99
C ARG A 263 -25.38 -17.99 10.33
N THR A 264 -25.53 -19.32 10.34
CA THR A 264 -25.41 -20.17 11.54
C THR A 264 -24.00 -20.72 11.74
N ASN A 265 -23.22 -20.83 10.66
CA ASN A 265 -21.82 -21.24 10.67
C ASN A 265 -20.98 -20.33 9.76
N PRO A 266 -20.78 -19.05 10.13
CA PRO A 266 -20.19 -18.06 9.22
C PRO A 266 -18.68 -18.23 9.00
N PHE A 267 -18.02 -19.12 9.75
CA PHE A 267 -16.57 -19.31 9.72
C PHE A 267 -16.12 -20.58 9.00
N ASN A 268 -17.02 -21.23 8.25
CA ASN A 268 -16.68 -22.41 7.48
C ASN A 268 -15.97 -22.04 6.16
N PHE A 269 -14.72 -22.46 6.02
CA PHE A 269 -13.89 -22.22 4.84
C PHE A 269 -13.17 -23.50 4.41
N VAL A 270 -12.99 -23.63 3.10
CA VAL A 270 -12.31 -24.76 2.45
C VAL A 270 -11.14 -24.23 1.62
N GLU A 271 -10.00 -24.92 1.67
CA GLU A 271 -8.80 -24.53 0.91
C GLU A 271 -8.93 -24.99 -0.55
N VAL A 272 -8.89 -24.05 -1.49
CA VAL A 272 -9.11 -24.29 -2.93
C VAL A 272 -7.96 -23.75 -3.81
N GLY A 273 -6.85 -23.35 -3.19
CA GLY A 273 -5.65 -22.86 -3.87
C GLY A 273 -4.47 -22.80 -2.93
N LYS A 274 -3.30 -23.26 -3.37
CA LYS A 274 -2.04 -23.22 -2.60
C LYS A 274 -0.94 -22.65 -3.47
N LEU A 275 -0.43 -21.48 -3.09
CA LEU A 275 0.59 -20.75 -3.82
C LEU A 275 1.87 -20.60 -2.98
N PRO A 276 3.06 -20.58 -3.63
CA PRO A 276 4.33 -20.35 -2.95
C PRO A 276 4.54 -18.91 -2.48
N ALA A 277 3.66 -17.98 -2.87
CA ALA A 277 3.68 -16.57 -2.48
C ALA A 277 2.36 -16.19 -1.78
N GLN A 278 2.41 -15.22 -0.86
CA GLN A 278 1.21 -14.78 -0.12
C GLN A 278 0.19 -14.17 -1.08
N ILE A 279 -1.09 -14.56 -1.00
CA ILE A 279 -2.16 -13.90 -1.75
C ILE A 279 -2.45 -12.52 -1.13
N ALA A 280 -2.45 -11.48 -1.96
CA ALA A 280 -2.56 -10.08 -1.55
C ALA A 280 -3.84 -9.40 -2.07
N ASP A 281 -4.29 -9.75 -3.27
CA ASP A 281 -5.54 -9.27 -3.86
C ASP A 281 -6.11 -10.32 -4.84
N LEU A 282 -7.38 -10.21 -5.21
CA LEU A 282 -8.08 -11.13 -6.09
C LEU A 282 -9.23 -10.46 -6.87
N THR A 283 -9.43 -10.92 -8.10
CA THR A 283 -10.56 -10.51 -8.98
C THR A 283 -11.01 -11.67 -9.85
N GLU A 284 -12.26 -11.64 -10.30
CA GLU A 284 -12.71 -12.53 -11.38
C GLU A 284 -12.31 -11.93 -12.74
N HIS A 285 -11.83 -12.76 -13.66
CA HIS A 285 -11.58 -12.40 -15.06
C HIS A 285 -11.72 -13.65 -15.93
N ASP A 286 -12.46 -13.54 -17.04
CA ASP A 286 -12.66 -14.62 -18.03
C ASP A 286 -13.05 -15.98 -17.40
N GLY A 287 -13.97 -15.97 -16.41
CA GLY A 287 -14.48 -17.17 -15.75
C GLY A 287 -13.49 -17.87 -14.82
N ARG A 288 -12.44 -17.16 -14.38
CA ARG A 288 -11.41 -17.62 -13.45
C ARG A 288 -11.17 -16.58 -12.37
N VAL A 289 -10.62 -17.01 -11.23
CA VAL A 289 -10.08 -16.09 -10.23
C VAL A 289 -8.61 -15.84 -10.53
N PHE A 290 -8.25 -14.57 -10.60
CA PHE A 290 -6.87 -14.11 -10.65
C PHE A 290 -6.48 -13.52 -9.31
N VAL A 291 -5.23 -13.73 -8.92
CA VAL A 291 -4.68 -13.17 -7.69
C VAL A 291 -3.35 -12.51 -7.92
N SER A 292 -3.09 -11.47 -7.15
CA SER A 292 -1.78 -10.85 -7.02
C SER A 292 -1.14 -11.33 -5.73
N THR A 293 0.18 -11.48 -5.72
CA THR A 293 0.91 -12.00 -4.56
C THR A 293 1.99 -11.06 -4.05
N TRP A 294 2.37 -11.25 -2.79
CA TRP A 294 3.57 -10.67 -2.19
C TRP A 294 4.63 -11.74 -1.99
N SER A 295 5.89 -11.33 -2.11
CA SER A 295 7.02 -12.23 -1.97
C SER A 295 7.06 -12.89 -0.59
N ALA A 296 7.08 -14.22 -0.53
CA ALA A 296 7.13 -14.96 0.75
C ALA A 296 8.51 -14.82 1.44
N ALA A 297 9.58 -14.80 0.64
CA ALA A 297 10.98 -14.72 1.12
C ALA A 297 11.32 -13.41 1.87
N THR A 298 10.60 -12.32 1.62
CA THR A 298 10.77 -11.01 2.27
C THR A 298 9.48 -10.46 2.87
N GLY A 299 8.40 -11.25 2.90
CA GLY A 299 7.08 -10.87 3.45
C GLY A 299 7.11 -10.67 4.97
N GLY A 300 8.25 -10.93 5.60
CA GLY A 300 8.47 -10.81 7.03
C GLY A 300 9.28 -9.59 7.44
N SER A 301 8.90 -9.01 8.58
CA SER A 301 9.78 -8.22 9.44
C SER A 301 11.24 -8.72 9.45
N LEU A 302 12.21 -7.83 9.20
CA LEU A 302 13.64 -8.10 9.40
C LEU A 302 13.95 -8.48 10.87
N ALA A 303 13.03 -8.25 11.81
CA ALA A 303 13.22 -8.47 13.26
C ALA A 303 13.26 -9.95 13.68
N ALA A 304 13.11 -10.89 12.75
CA ALA A 304 13.29 -12.32 13.03
C ALA A 304 14.72 -12.83 12.77
N ARG A 305 15.70 -11.96 12.45
CA ARG A 305 17.11 -12.33 12.55
C ARG A 305 17.53 -12.30 14.02
N SER A 306 17.21 -13.39 14.73
CA SER A 306 17.79 -13.71 16.02
C SER A 306 19.32 -13.56 15.99
N THR A 307 19.86 -12.97 17.05
CA THR A 307 21.28 -12.78 17.38
C THR A 307 22.07 -14.09 17.58
N ALA A 308 21.58 -15.22 17.08
CA ALA A 308 22.13 -16.56 17.30
C ALA A 308 22.42 -17.34 16.00
N ARG A 309 22.87 -16.67 14.93
CA ARG A 309 23.55 -17.36 13.81
C ARG A 309 24.97 -16.83 13.63
N THR A 310 25.86 -17.28 14.50
CA THR A 310 27.29 -17.42 14.17
C THR A 310 27.42 -18.53 13.13
N GLY A 311 27.27 -18.18 11.86
CA GLY A 311 27.32 -19.12 10.74
C GLY A 311 26.83 -18.43 9.47
N TRP A 312 27.77 -17.93 8.68
CA TRP A 312 27.56 -17.22 7.42
C TRP A 312 26.94 -18.14 6.36
N GLY A 313 25.63 -18.33 6.42
CA GLY A 313 24.82 -18.68 5.25
C GLY A 313 24.28 -17.39 4.68
N ARG A 314 24.93 -16.86 3.63
CA ARG A 314 24.36 -15.81 2.78
C ARG A 314 22.91 -16.23 2.42
N PRO A 315 21.91 -15.32 2.42
CA PRO A 315 20.68 -15.61 1.70
C PRO A 315 21.09 -16.06 0.31
N GLY A 316 20.68 -17.26 -0.10
CA GLY A 316 20.97 -17.74 -1.44
C GLY A 316 20.32 -16.76 -2.41
N VAL A 317 21.11 -15.89 -3.02
CA VAL A 317 20.71 -15.21 -4.25
C VAL A 317 20.68 -16.33 -5.27
N THR A 318 19.50 -16.86 -5.56
CA THR A 318 19.31 -17.67 -6.75
C THR A 318 19.69 -16.78 -7.93
N PRO A 319 20.57 -17.25 -8.83
CA PRO A 319 20.81 -16.55 -10.10
C PRO A 319 19.46 -16.24 -10.77
N ALA A 320 19.38 -15.12 -11.48
CA ALA A 320 18.15 -14.67 -12.17
C ALA A 320 17.58 -15.70 -13.17
N ASP A 321 18.35 -16.75 -13.49
CA ASP A 321 18.03 -17.78 -14.47
C ASP A 321 17.08 -18.88 -13.95
N GLU A 322 16.83 -18.98 -12.64
CA GLU A 322 15.85 -19.92 -12.06
C GLU A 322 14.56 -19.19 -11.66
N PRO A 323 13.38 -19.56 -12.23
CA PRO A 323 12.11 -18.97 -11.84
C PRO A 323 11.87 -19.19 -10.34
N ASN A 324 11.85 -18.10 -9.56
CA ASN A 324 11.47 -18.17 -8.16
C ASN A 324 9.98 -17.84 -8.01
N PRO A 325 9.09 -18.86 -7.88
CA PRO A 325 7.66 -18.62 -7.81
C PRO A 325 7.24 -17.97 -6.49
N ALA A 326 8.14 -17.86 -5.51
CA ALA A 326 7.91 -17.15 -4.26
C ALA A 326 8.09 -15.62 -4.38
N VAL A 327 8.49 -15.11 -5.55
CA VAL A 327 8.48 -13.67 -5.88
C VAL A 327 7.05 -13.23 -6.23
N ALA A 328 6.71 -11.99 -5.89
CA ALA A 328 5.42 -11.37 -6.22
C ALA A 328 5.04 -11.55 -7.70
N GLY A 329 3.81 -11.99 -7.95
CA GLY A 329 3.33 -12.31 -9.28
C GLY A 329 1.82 -12.36 -9.40
N VAL A 330 1.34 -12.57 -10.62
CA VAL A 330 -0.08 -12.78 -10.92
C VAL A 330 -0.30 -14.26 -11.19
N TRP A 331 -1.29 -14.83 -10.50
CA TRP A 331 -1.66 -16.24 -10.61
C TRP A 331 -3.11 -16.38 -11.05
N MET A 332 -3.39 -17.44 -11.79
CA MET A 332 -4.68 -17.74 -12.39
C MET A 332 -5.18 -19.11 -11.90
N SER A 333 -6.43 -19.18 -11.46
CA SER A 333 -7.08 -20.43 -11.03
C SER A 333 -7.47 -21.32 -12.22
N PRO A 334 -7.83 -22.60 -11.99
CA PRO A 334 -8.73 -23.36 -12.85
C PRO A 334 -10.05 -22.62 -13.17
N PRO A 335 -10.82 -23.03 -14.21
CA PRO A 335 -12.12 -22.44 -14.50
C PRO A 335 -13.09 -22.56 -13.32
N LEU A 336 -13.89 -21.53 -13.06
CA LEU A 336 -14.89 -21.54 -11.98
C LEU A 336 -16.11 -22.43 -12.28
N ALA A 337 -16.25 -22.95 -13.50
CA ALA A 337 -17.41 -23.71 -13.95
C ALA A 337 -17.03 -25.10 -14.49
N ASP A 338 -15.93 -25.69 -14.03
CA ASP A 338 -15.54 -27.05 -14.41
C ASP A 338 -16.22 -28.08 -13.48
N GLY A 339 -17.49 -28.40 -13.79
CA GLY A 339 -18.29 -29.42 -13.08
C GLY A 339 -19.19 -28.88 -11.97
N ALA A 340 -18.66 -28.13 -10.99
CA ALA A 340 -19.42 -27.54 -9.88
C ALA A 340 -19.27 -26.00 -9.84
N PRO A 341 -20.21 -25.24 -9.22
CA PRO A 341 -20.06 -23.79 -9.06
C PRO A 341 -18.87 -23.42 -8.17
N GLY A 342 -17.91 -22.72 -8.78
CA GLY A 342 -16.71 -22.26 -8.13
C GLY A 342 -15.63 -23.33 -7.99
N LEU A 343 -14.47 -22.92 -7.46
CA LEU A 343 -13.35 -23.81 -7.16
C LEU A 343 -13.65 -24.80 -6.04
N THR A 344 -13.04 -25.97 -6.11
CA THR A 344 -13.13 -27.09 -5.16
C THR A 344 -11.76 -27.39 -4.55
N GLU A 345 -11.68 -28.35 -3.62
CA GLU A 345 -10.41 -28.79 -3.04
C GLU A 345 -9.46 -29.40 -4.10
N GLU A 346 -10.01 -30.01 -5.15
CA GLU A 346 -9.23 -30.63 -6.23
C GLU A 346 -8.47 -29.57 -7.05
N ASP A 347 -9.01 -28.35 -7.13
CA ASP A 347 -8.40 -27.21 -7.83
C ASP A 347 -7.17 -26.63 -7.12
N ALA A 348 -6.91 -27.05 -5.87
CA ALA A 348 -5.90 -26.43 -5.02
C ALA A 348 -4.48 -26.43 -5.61
N VAL A 349 -4.18 -27.37 -6.50
CA VAL A 349 -2.86 -27.53 -7.16
C VAL A 349 -2.86 -27.06 -8.63
N GLY A 350 -4.00 -26.63 -9.17
CA GLY A 350 -4.17 -26.28 -10.59
C GLY A 350 -3.86 -24.83 -10.95
N TRP A 351 -3.30 -24.06 -10.02
CA TRP A 351 -3.03 -22.63 -10.21
C TRP A 351 -1.76 -22.39 -11.04
N LYS A 352 -1.84 -21.44 -11.99
CA LYS A 352 -0.74 -21.11 -12.91
C LYS A 352 -0.25 -19.68 -12.67
N GLN A 353 1.07 -19.49 -12.57
CA GLN A 353 1.66 -18.15 -12.59
C GLN A 353 1.68 -17.63 -14.03
N VAL A 354 1.04 -16.49 -14.28
CA VAL A 354 0.94 -15.87 -15.62
C VAL A 354 1.79 -14.61 -15.75
N TRP A 355 2.30 -14.09 -14.63
CA TRP A 355 3.24 -12.97 -14.61
C TRP A 355 4.06 -12.97 -13.31
N SER A 356 5.30 -12.49 -13.35
CA SER A 356 6.19 -12.37 -12.20
C SER A 356 6.90 -11.02 -12.19
N ALA A 357 7.13 -10.44 -11.01
CA ALA A 357 7.92 -9.22 -10.86
C ALA A 357 9.34 -9.38 -11.42
N ALA A 358 9.92 -10.58 -11.33
CA ALA A 358 11.23 -10.90 -11.91
C ALA A 358 11.24 -10.81 -13.46
N SER A 359 10.09 -10.77 -14.12
CA SER A 359 10.02 -10.52 -15.57
C SER A 359 10.18 -9.05 -15.95
N TYR A 360 10.04 -8.12 -14.99
CA TYR A 360 10.10 -6.68 -15.20
C TYR A 360 11.24 -6.01 -14.44
N GLU A 361 11.48 -6.40 -13.18
CA GLU A 361 12.55 -5.86 -12.34
C GLU A 361 13.88 -6.57 -12.64
N PRO A 362 14.88 -5.87 -13.22
CA PRO A 362 16.15 -6.49 -13.57
C PRO A 362 17.06 -6.77 -12.36
N ASP A 363 16.83 -6.13 -11.22
CA ASP A 363 17.59 -6.40 -10.00
C ASP A 363 16.93 -7.52 -9.17
N PRO A 364 17.56 -8.70 -9.04
CA PRO A 364 16.93 -9.84 -8.36
C PRO A 364 16.71 -9.61 -6.85
N VAL A 365 17.51 -8.76 -6.21
CA VAL A 365 17.34 -8.42 -4.79
C VAL A 365 16.11 -7.52 -4.64
N ILE A 366 16.00 -6.48 -5.47
CA ILE A 366 14.86 -5.57 -5.45
C ILE A 366 13.58 -6.30 -5.87
N ALA A 367 13.62 -7.18 -6.88
CA ALA A 367 12.49 -8.01 -7.30
C ALA A 367 11.95 -8.85 -6.13
N GLY A 368 12.84 -9.40 -5.30
CA GLY A 368 12.49 -10.12 -4.08
C GLY A 368 11.76 -9.26 -3.04
N THR A 369 11.83 -7.94 -3.10
CA THR A 369 11.14 -7.02 -2.17
C THR A 369 9.77 -6.57 -2.65
N TYR A 370 9.44 -6.77 -3.93
CA TYR A 370 8.16 -6.36 -4.52
C TYR A 370 6.98 -7.00 -3.77
N GLY A 371 5.91 -6.22 -3.65
CA GLY A 371 4.55 -6.74 -3.59
C GLY A 371 3.81 -6.35 -4.85
N LEU A 372 2.71 -7.04 -5.14
CA LEU A 372 1.71 -6.55 -6.06
C LEU A 372 0.50 -5.96 -5.32
N GLY A 373 -0.18 -5.06 -6.03
CA GLY A 373 -1.34 -4.34 -5.59
C GLY A 373 -2.65 -4.94 -6.09
N ALA A 374 -3.65 -4.07 -6.21
CA ALA A 374 -4.97 -4.43 -6.68
C ALA A 374 -4.94 -4.97 -8.12
N LEU A 375 -5.87 -5.88 -8.41
CA LEU A 375 -6.20 -6.29 -9.77
C LEU A 375 -7.68 -6.05 -10.04
N MET A 376 -8.02 -5.82 -11.31
CA MET A 376 -9.41 -5.61 -11.72
C MET A 376 -9.63 -6.01 -13.18
N SER A 377 -10.71 -6.73 -13.45
CA SER A 377 -11.15 -7.00 -14.82
C SER A 377 -11.88 -5.78 -15.38
N TYR A 378 -11.45 -5.28 -16.54
CA TYR A 378 -12.03 -4.12 -17.19
C TYR A 378 -11.89 -4.17 -18.71
N GLN A 379 -13.03 -4.08 -19.42
CA GLN A 379 -13.10 -4.08 -20.89
C GLN A 379 -12.28 -5.22 -21.56
N GLY A 380 -12.40 -6.44 -21.01
CA GLY A 380 -11.72 -7.64 -21.55
C GLY A 380 -10.22 -7.70 -21.29
N TYR A 381 -9.73 -6.93 -20.32
CA TYR A 381 -8.36 -7.01 -19.80
C TYR A 381 -8.37 -7.18 -18.30
N LEU A 382 -7.44 -7.97 -17.77
CA LEU A 382 -7.04 -7.93 -16.38
C LEU A 382 -6.03 -6.80 -16.19
N TYR A 383 -6.29 -5.85 -15.29
CA TYR A 383 -5.35 -4.81 -14.87
C TYR A 383 -4.73 -5.20 -13.54
N TRP A 384 -3.47 -4.83 -13.33
CA TRP A 384 -2.81 -4.92 -12.02
C TRP A 384 -1.71 -3.88 -11.88
N GLY A 385 -1.38 -3.57 -10.63
CA GLY A 385 -0.27 -2.67 -10.33
C GLY A 385 0.71 -3.25 -9.32
N THR A 386 1.91 -2.66 -9.25
CA THR A 386 2.93 -3.02 -8.26
C THR A 386 2.73 -2.28 -6.93
N MET A 387 3.42 -2.76 -5.89
CA MET A 387 3.46 -2.17 -4.56
C MET A 387 4.88 -2.23 -3.98
N HIS A 388 5.39 -1.08 -3.52
CA HIS A 388 6.75 -0.93 -3.00
C HIS A 388 6.73 -0.31 -1.61
N VAL A 389 7.06 -1.12 -0.59
CA VAL A 389 7.09 -0.62 0.78
C VAL A 389 8.20 0.42 0.89
N PRO A 390 7.91 1.66 1.35
CA PRO A 390 8.93 2.69 1.45
C PRO A 390 10.17 2.16 2.16
N MET A 391 11.35 2.41 1.59
CA MET A 391 12.65 2.02 2.16
C MET A 391 12.94 0.52 2.32
N LYS A 392 12.01 -0.38 1.96
CA LYS A 392 12.23 -1.83 2.13
C LYS A 392 13.35 -2.34 1.23
N SER A 393 13.34 -1.97 -0.04
CA SER A 393 14.40 -2.31 -1.00
C SER A 393 15.74 -1.73 -0.56
N THR A 394 15.77 -0.47 -0.12
CA THR A 394 16.99 0.16 0.44
C THR A 394 17.54 -0.64 1.60
N SER A 395 16.70 -1.00 2.57
CA SER A 395 17.13 -1.75 3.75
C SER A 395 17.75 -3.10 3.36
N VAL A 396 17.11 -3.84 2.44
CA VAL A 396 17.61 -5.14 1.99
C VAL A 396 18.91 -5.02 1.18
N VAL A 397 19.00 -4.03 0.30
CA VAL A 397 20.20 -3.79 -0.53
C VAL A 397 21.35 -3.32 0.34
N ALA A 398 21.13 -2.37 1.26
CA ALA A 398 22.15 -1.87 2.20
C ALA A 398 22.68 -2.97 3.13
N ASP A 399 21.80 -3.87 3.60
CA ASP A 399 22.20 -5.02 4.41
C ASP A 399 23.13 -5.99 3.66
N LEU A 400 22.93 -6.15 2.35
CA LEU A 400 23.73 -7.04 1.50
C LEU A 400 25.01 -6.37 0.98
N TYR A 401 24.90 -5.10 0.62
CA TYR A 401 25.92 -4.29 -0.02
C TYR A 401 26.00 -2.93 0.66
N PRO A 402 26.59 -2.83 1.86
CA PRO A 402 26.65 -1.56 2.59
C PRO A 402 27.32 -0.45 1.76
N PRO A 403 26.74 0.77 1.72
CA PRO A 403 27.36 1.87 0.98
C PRO A 403 28.70 2.26 1.59
N ALA A 404 29.67 2.59 0.74
CA ALA A 404 31.04 2.89 1.17
C ALA A 404 31.20 4.33 1.72
N ASP A 405 30.38 5.25 1.21
CA ASP A 405 30.39 6.66 1.56
C ASP A 405 28.99 7.27 1.39
N GLU A 406 28.86 8.55 1.73
CA GLU A 406 27.61 9.29 1.66
C GLU A 406 27.04 9.40 0.23
N THR A 407 27.89 9.48 -0.79
CA THR A 407 27.47 9.54 -2.20
C THR A 407 26.90 8.20 -2.64
N ALA A 408 27.54 7.09 -2.26
CA ALA A 408 27.03 5.74 -2.48
C ALA A 408 25.72 5.53 -1.72
N ALA A 409 25.59 6.05 -0.49
CA ALA A 409 24.35 6.01 0.28
C ALA A 409 23.22 6.81 -0.39
N ARG A 410 23.49 8.03 -0.89
CA ARG A 410 22.53 8.83 -1.67
C ARG A 410 22.09 8.09 -2.94
N THR A 411 23.04 7.58 -3.71
CA THR A 411 22.76 6.80 -4.93
C THR A 411 21.91 5.58 -4.63
N MET A 412 22.18 4.88 -3.52
CA MET A 412 21.39 3.72 -3.09
C MET A 412 19.97 4.13 -2.68
N LEU A 413 19.80 5.21 -1.92
CA LEU A 413 18.48 5.72 -1.53
C LEU A 413 17.61 5.96 -2.76
N GLU A 414 18.15 6.63 -3.77
CA GLU A 414 17.46 6.96 -5.02
C GLU A 414 17.20 5.72 -5.88
N ASN A 415 18.23 4.92 -6.16
CA ASN A 415 18.14 3.81 -7.12
C ASN A 415 17.38 2.59 -6.58
N THR A 416 17.10 2.53 -5.28
CA THR A 416 16.32 1.41 -4.71
C THR A 416 14.82 1.67 -4.66
N GLN A 417 14.36 2.93 -4.74
CA GLN A 417 12.92 3.21 -4.75
C GLN A 417 12.28 2.81 -6.09
N ARG A 418 10.99 2.47 -6.02
CA ARG A 418 10.17 2.15 -7.19
C ARG A 418 8.80 2.81 -7.02
N PRO A 419 8.38 3.66 -7.97
CA PRO A 419 6.98 4.06 -8.10
C PRO A 419 6.15 2.91 -8.70
N VAL A 420 4.82 3.02 -8.62
CA VAL A 420 3.92 1.98 -9.14
C VAL A 420 4.09 1.78 -10.64
N SER A 421 4.14 0.54 -11.08
CA SER A 421 3.99 0.18 -12.48
C SER A 421 2.61 -0.43 -12.70
N ILE A 422 1.91 -0.04 -13.77
CA ILE A 422 0.58 -0.55 -14.11
C ILE A 422 0.68 -1.40 -15.37
N PHE A 423 0.16 -2.61 -15.28
CA PHE A 423 0.10 -3.55 -16.37
C PHE A 423 -1.35 -3.89 -16.69
N ARG A 424 -1.52 -4.48 -17.86
CA ARG A 424 -2.73 -5.24 -18.16
C ARG A 424 -2.41 -6.45 -19.03
N GLY A 425 -3.30 -7.43 -19.03
CA GLY A 425 -3.19 -8.58 -19.90
C GLY A 425 -4.53 -9.21 -20.23
N LYS A 426 -4.52 -10.14 -21.18
CA LYS A 426 -5.71 -10.89 -21.61
C LYS A 426 -5.34 -12.17 -22.34
N ARG A 427 -6.33 -13.06 -22.49
CA ARG A 427 -6.19 -14.37 -23.18
C ARG A 427 -5.07 -15.22 -22.57
N PHE A 428 -5.00 -15.19 -21.24
CA PHE A 428 -4.05 -16.01 -20.50
C PHE A 428 -4.25 -17.49 -20.80
N ASP A 429 -3.17 -18.28 -20.72
CA ASP A 429 -3.19 -19.72 -20.99
C ASP A 429 -3.60 -20.06 -22.44
N THR A 430 -3.29 -19.16 -23.37
CA THR A 430 -3.42 -19.36 -24.82
C THR A 430 -2.15 -18.95 -25.55
N ASP A 431 -1.98 -19.40 -26.79
CA ASP A 431 -0.92 -18.94 -27.71
C ASP A 431 -0.99 -17.44 -28.05
N ARG A 432 -2.08 -16.76 -27.66
CA ARG A 432 -2.35 -15.33 -27.90
C ARG A 432 -2.30 -14.49 -26.62
N GLU A 433 -1.74 -15.04 -25.54
CA GLU A 433 -1.51 -14.33 -24.30
C GLU A 433 -0.77 -13.02 -24.58
N LYS A 434 -1.20 -11.94 -23.93
CA LYS A 434 -0.60 -10.63 -24.09
C LYS A 434 -0.57 -9.91 -22.77
N VAL A 435 0.62 -9.48 -22.36
CA VAL A 435 0.84 -8.54 -21.25
C VAL A 435 1.38 -7.23 -21.82
N GLU A 436 0.81 -6.11 -21.39
CA GLU A 436 1.21 -4.76 -21.79
C GLU A 436 1.56 -3.95 -20.54
N LEU A 437 2.72 -3.28 -20.55
CA LEU A 437 3.06 -2.25 -19.59
C LEU A 437 2.36 -0.94 -20.00
N LEU A 438 1.51 -0.40 -19.13
CA LEU A 438 0.82 0.87 -19.37
C LEU A 438 1.63 2.04 -18.84
N TYR A 439 2.04 1.94 -17.58
CA TYR A 439 2.83 2.92 -16.85
C TYR A 439 4.01 2.21 -16.19
N GLY A 440 5.24 2.63 -16.48
CA GLY A 440 6.46 2.03 -15.96
C GLY A 440 7.69 2.41 -16.77
N GLU A 441 8.82 1.75 -16.53
CA GLU A 441 10.11 2.13 -17.12
C GLU A 441 10.64 1.10 -18.13
N ARG A 442 11.34 1.61 -19.14
CA ARG A 442 12.07 0.80 -20.14
C ARG A 442 13.39 0.28 -19.59
N VAL A 443 13.97 1.00 -18.65
CA VAL A 443 15.23 0.69 -17.97
C VAL A 443 15.04 0.98 -16.49
N LEU A 444 15.59 0.14 -15.63
CA LEU A 444 15.61 0.34 -14.18
C LEU A 444 17.05 0.24 -13.67
N PRO A 445 17.42 0.97 -12.61
CA PRO A 445 18.72 0.83 -12.00
C PRO A 445 18.80 -0.51 -11.26
N ALA A 446 19.81 -1.31 -11.58
CA ALA A 446 20.12 -2.57 -10.93
C ALA A 446 21.53 -2.54 -10.34
N TYR A 447 21.71 -3.11 -9.15
CA TYR A 447 22.99 -3.19 -8.50
C TYR A 447 23.76 -4.43 -8.97
N ASP A 448 24.92 -4.21 -9.57
CA ASP A 448 25.86 -5.27 -9.94
C ASP A 448 26.98 -5.34 -8.88
N PRO A 449 26.95 -6.31 -7.95
CA PRO A 449 27.96 -6.43 -6.91
C PRO A 449 29.32 -6.92 -7.44
N THR A 450 29.40 -7.38 -8.69
CA THR A 450 30.64 -7.86 -9.31
C THR A 450 31.37 -6.78 -10.10
N ALA A 451 30.69 -5.66 -10.39
CA ALA A 451 31.29 -4.52 -11.05
C ALA A 451 32.45 -3.91 -10.23
N ASN A 452 33.34 -3.18 -10.90
CA ASN A 452 34.47 -2.49 -10.28
C ASN A 452 35.32 -3.40 -9.38
N GLU A 453 35.70 -4.58 -9.89
CA GLU A 453 36.50 -5.56 -9.14
C GLU A 453 35.85 -6.03 -7.82
N GLY A 454 34.51 -6.05 -7.78
CA GLY A 454 33.73 -6.43 -6.60
C GLY A 454 33.40 -5.27 -5.65
N ALA A 455 33.78 -4.03 -5.98
CA ALA A 455 33.32 -2.85 -5.25
C ALA A 455 31.83 -2.53 -5.51
N GLY A 456 31.29 -3.05 -6.61
CA GLY A 456 29.89 -2.89 -7.00
C GLY A 456 29.62 -1.60 -7.78
N ALA A 457 28.51 -1.60 -8.53
CA ALA A 457 28.03 -0.44 -9.27
C ALA A 457 26.54 -0.54 -9.61
N TRP A 458 25.86 0.60 -9.69
CA TRP A 458 24.54 0.70 -10.30
C TRP A 458 24.63 0.75 -11.82
N LYS A 459 23.75 0.03 -12.50
CA LYS A 459 23.65 0.02 -13.97
C LYS A 459 22.18 0.17 -14.39
N TRP A 460 21.95 1.01 -15.39
CA TRP A 460 20.65 1.09 -16.05
C TRP A 460 20.45 -0.14 -16.92
N THR A 461 19.53 -1.01 -16.50
CA THR A 461 19.30 -2.31 -17.13
C THR A 461 17.92 -2.35 -17.79
N PRO A 462 17.81 -2.78 -19.05
CA PRO A 462 16.52 -2.92 -19.73
C PRO A 462 15.55 -3.85 -18.99
N THR A 463 14.28 -3.45 -18.91
CA THR A 463 13.21 -4.27 -18.31
C THR A 463 12.60 -5.25 -19.30
N GLY A 464 12.90 -5.10 -20.60
CA GLY A 464 12.22 -5.85 -21.68
C GLY A 464 10.84 -5.30 -22.04
N TYR A 465 10.34 -4.28 -21.33
CA TYR A 465 9.05 -3.64 -21.59
C TYR A 465 9.19 -2.26 -22.21
N LYS A 466 8.13 -1.83 -22.90
CA LYS A 466 7.93 -0.44 -23.34
C LYS A 466 6.59 0.05 -22.79
N PRO A 467 6.55 1.10 -21.95
CA PRO A 467 5.30 1.62 -21.44
C PRO A 467 4.47 2.21 -22.57
N LYS A 468 3.16 1.99 -22.52
CA LYS A 468 2.23 2.47 -23.54
C LYS A 468 1.86 3.94 -23.35
N TYR A 469 1.77 4.41 -22.11
CA TYR A 469 1.17 5.70 -21.80
C TYR A 469 2.08 6.66 -21.04
N GLY A 470 2.89 6.20 -20.09
CA GLY A 470 3.77 7.08 -19.34
C GLY A 470 4.69 6.36 -18.37
N HIS A 471 5.39 7.15 -17.56
CA HIS A 471 6.31 6.67 -16.53
C HIS A 471 5.57 5.96 -15.40
N SER A 472 6.35 5.23 -14.60
CA SER A 472 5.91 4.69 -13.31
C SER A 472 5.32 5.81 -12.43
N GLY A 473 4.42 5.46 -11.51
CA GLY A 473 3.76 6.40 -10.63
C GLY A 473 2.77 7.33 -11.33
N PHE A 474 2.41 7.02 -12.59
CA PHE A 474 1.73 7.97 -13.48
C PHE A 474 2.50 9.30 -13.62
N GLY A 475 3.83 9.28 -13.45
CA GLY A 475 4.69 10.47 -13.45
C GLY A 475 4.97 11.04 -12.05
N ASN A 476 4.32 10.55 -10.99
CA ASN A 476 4.65 10.90 -9.61
C ASN A 476 5.49 9.78 -8.97
N VAL A 477 6.76 10.07 -8.71
CA VAL A 477 7.73 9.12 -8.13
C VAL A 477 7.39 8.67 -6.70
N TYR A 478 6.54 9.44 -5.99
CA TYR A 478 6.09 9.10 -4.64
C TYR A 478 4.83 8.22 -4.64
N THR A 479 4.20 7.96 -5.78
CA THR A 479 3.11 6.99 -5.85
C THR A 479 3.68 5.58 -5.82
N ASN A 480 3.69 4.92 -4.65
CA ASN A 480 4.42 3.66 -4.43
C ASN A 480 3.53 2.42 -4.24
N TYR A 481 2.23 2.58 -4.00
CA TYR A 481 1.28 1.46 -3.97
C TYR A 481 0.10 1.61 -4.90
N THR A 482 -0.25 0.53 -5.59
CA THR A 482 -1.57 0.36 -6.21
C THR A 482 -2.49 -0.32 -5.20
N TRP A 483 -3.16 0.45 -4.34
CA TRP A 483 -3.84 -0.11 -3.16
C TRP A 483 -5.18 -0.75 -3.43
N THR A 484 -5.97 -0.15 -4.31
CA THR A 484 -7.33 -0.61 -4.62
C THR A 484 -7.70 -0.25 -6.06
N MET A 485 -8.56 -1.06 -6.66
CA MET A 485 -9.18 -0.77 -7.95
C MET A 485 -10.66 -1.14 -7.88
N ALA A 486 -11.50 -0.37 -8.57
CA ALA A 486 -12.90 -0.75 -8.78
C ALA A 486 -13.40 -0.25 -10.13
N VAL A 487 -14.40 -0.93 -10.68
CA VAL A 487 -15.13 -0.46 -11.85
C VAL A 487 -16.45 0.17 -11.39
N ALA A 488 -16.64 1.46 -11.71
CA ALA A 488 -17.88 2.18 -11.43
C ALA A 488 -18.31 3.00 -12.65
N GLY A 489 -19.59 2.95 -13.00
CA GLY A 489 -20.12 3.67 -14.16
C GLY A 489 -19.41 3.34 -15.47
N GLY A 490 -18.94 2.10 -15.64
CA GLY A 490 -18.21 1.66 -16.83
C GLY A 490 -16.77 2.17 -16.94
N ARG A 491 -16.18 2.68 -15.85
CA ARG A 491 -14.81 3.21 -15.78
C ARG A 491 -14.01 2.48 -14.72
N LEU A 492 -12.71 2.28 -14.96
CA LEU A 492 -11.81 1.67 -13.99
C LEU A 492 -11.11 2.76 -13.17
N PHE A 493 -11.24 2.70 -11.86
CA PHE A 493 -10.56 3.59 -10.91
C PHE A 493 -9.38 2.86 -10.28
N VAL A 494 -8.31 3.61 -10.03
CA VAL A 494 -7.08 3.13 -9.40
C VAL A 494 -6.75 4.06 -8.24
N GLY A 495 -6.95 3.57 -7.02
CA GLY A 495 -6.59 4.28 -5.80
C GLY A 495 -5.17 3.89 -5.35
N THR A 496 -4.33 4.89 -5.10
CA THR A 496 -2.91 4.68 -4.79
C THR A 496 -2.56 4.99 -3.34
N MET A 497 -1.31 4.72 -2.96
CA MET A 497 -0.62 5.42 -1.87
C MET A 497 0.45 6.32 -2.48
N ASP A 498 0.53 7.53 -1.94
CA ASP A 498 1.63 8.46 -2.10
C ASP A 498 2.39 8.55 -0.76
N TRP A 499 3.72 8.42 -0.77
CA TRP A 499 4.52 8.49 0.46
C TRP A 499 5.31 9.81 0.61
N SER A 500 5.08 10.82 -0.23
CA SER A 500 5.77 12.11 -0.24
C SER A 500 5.77 12.78 1.15
N TYR A 501 4.62 12.80 1.81
CA TYR A 501 4.47 13.39 3.15
C TYR A 501 5.30 12.66 4.21
N LEU A 502 5.45 11.33 4.07
CA LEU A 502 6.31 10.55 4.96
C LEU A 502 7.79 10.65 4.56
N ALA A 503 8.08 10.80 3.26
CA ALA A 503 9.42 10.80 2.72
C ALA A 503 10.29 11.90 3.35
N LYS A 504 9.69 13.07 3.64
CA LYS A 504 10.38 14.21 4.30
C LYS A 504 11.05 13.82 5.62
N ASP A 505 10.46 12.86 6.36
CA ASP A 505 10.97 12.38 7.64
C ASP A 505 11.72 11.04 7.50
N LEU A 506 11.20 10.13 6.68
CA LEU A 506 11.74 8.77 6.55
C LEU A 506 13.09 8.72 5.83
N LEU A 507 13.30 9.54 4.80
CA LEU A 507 14.55 9.54 4.03
C LEU A 507 15.74 10.00 4.89
N PRO A 508 15.69 11.16 5.59
CA PRO A 508 16.79 11.57 6.47
C PRO A 508 17.08 10.58 7.59
N GLU A 509 16.04 9.96 8.14
CA GLU A 509 16.20 8.99 9.21
C GLU A 509 16.84 7.69 8.72
N ALA A 510 16.42 7.16 7.56
CA ALA A 510 17.05 5.98 6.97
C ALA A 510 18.53 6.23 6.67
N ALA A 511 18.86 7.39 6.10
CA ALA A 511 20.23 7.82 5.84
C ALA A 511 21.08 7.85 7.13
N ARG A 512 20.55 8.47 8.19
CA ARG A 512 21.18 8.51 9.52
C ARG A 512 21.44 7.12 10.10
N GLN A 513 20.49 6.20 9.96
CA GLN A 513 20.63 4.84 10.48
C GLN A 513 21.68 4.00 9.75
N MET A 514 21.88 4.26 8.46
CA MET A 514 23.00 3.67 7.71
C MET A 514 24.36 4.29 8.09
N GLY A 515 24.40 5.34 8.92
CA GLY A 515 25.62 6.07 9.28
C GLY A 515 25.96 7.23 8.35
N PHE A 516 25.05 7.58 7.44
CA PHE A 516 25.24 8.55 6.35
C PHE A 516 24.22 9.68 6.47
N ALA A 517 24.26 10.41 7.58
CA ALA A 517 23.23 11.41 7.90
C ALA A 517 23.17 12.57 6.89
N ASN A 518 24.25 12.82 6.16
CA ASN A 518 24.34 13.91 5.20
C ASN A 518 23.81 13.52 3.81
N ALA A 519 23.68 12.22 3.50
CA ALA A 519 23.18 11.74 2.21
C ALA A 519 21.78 12.30 1.87
N ALA A 520 20.93 12.51 2.87
CA ALA A 520 19.61 13.12 2.69
C ALA A 520 19.57 14.64 2.95
N ARG A 521 20.55 15.18 3.70
CA ARG A 521 20.58 16.59 4.16
C ARG A 521 21.49 17.50 3.31
N GLY A 522 22.18 16.93 2.33
CA GLY A 522 23.17 17.60 1.50
C GLY A 522 24.60 17.34 2.01
N LEU A 523 25.55 17.23 1.07
CA LEU A 523 26.94 16.80 1.35
C LEU A 523 28.00 17.88 1.09
N SER A 524 27.71 18.80 0.17
CA SER A 524 28.58 19.90 -0.29
C SER A 524 27.77 20.87 -1.17
N ASP A 525 28.43 21.86 -1.78
CA ASP A 525 27.87 22.70 -2.86
C ASP A 525 27.37 21.88 -4.09
N ASP A 526 27.66 20.58 -4.16
CA ASP A 526 27.39 19.72 -5.33
C ASP A 526 26.17 18.79 -5.17
N LEU A 527 25.61 18.65 -3.96
CA LEU A 527 24.49 17.74 -3.69
C LEU A 527 23.43 18.41 -2.83
N ASP A 528 22.39 18.89 -3.50
CA ASP A 528 21.23 19.52 -2.88
C ASP A 528 20.50 18.58 -1.91
N PRO A 529 19.88 19.13 -0.85
CA PRO A 529 19.00 18.37 0.03
C PRO A 529 17.85 17.73 -0.75
N ILE A 530 17.37 16.58 -0.29
CA ILE A 530 16.13 16.00 -0.85
C ILE A 530 14.96 16.81 -0.29
N GLU A 531 14.47 17.76 -1.07
CA GLU A 531 13.27 18.51 -0.76
C GLU A 531 12.07 17.90 -1.49
N ILE A 532 11.01 17.63 -0.73
CA ILE A 532 9.76 17.10 -1.27
C ILE A 532 8.81 18.27 -1.46
N ASP A 533 8.42 18.53 -2.71
CA ASP A 533 7.45 19.56 -3.02
C ASP A 533 6.12 19.28 -2.29
N PRO A 534 5.65 20.18 -1.40
CA PRO A 534 4.36 20.03 -0.73
C PRO A 534 3.17 19.91 -1.70
N GLU A 535 3.32 20.37 -2.94
CA GLU A 535 2.32 20.16 -3.99
C GLU A 535 2.17 18.68 -4.41
N LEU A 536 3.03 17.78 -3.95
CA LEU A 536 2.90 16.34 -4.18
C LEU A 536 2.18 15.63 -3.04
N TYR A 537 1.83 16.32 -1.96
CA TYR A 537 1.21 15.70 -0.80
C TYR A 537 -0.23 15.24 -1.07
N GLY A 538 -0.53 14.02 -0.64
CA GLY A 538 -1.84 13.40 -0.73
C GLY A 538 -1.84 12.21 -1.68
N GLY A 539 -2.74 11.26 -1.43
CA GLY A 539 -2.92 10.12 -2.32
C GLY A 539 -3.46 10.54 -3.68
N ASP A 540 -3.18 9.72 -4.69
CA ASP A 540 -3.72 9.90 -6.04
C ASP A 540 -4.86 8.91 -6.36
N LEU A 541 -5.90 9.42 -7.01
CA LEU A 541 -6.98 8.63 -7.60
C LEU A 541 -6.98 8.84 -9.11
N TYR A 542 -6.72 7.78 -9.85
CA TYR A 542 -6.72 7.79 -11.31
C TYR A 542 -7.94 7.06 -11.87
N VAL A 543 -8.35 7.43 -13.08
CA VAL A 543 -9.44 6.77 -13.81
C VAL A 543 -9.07 6.47 -15.25
N PHE A 544 -9.36 5.25 -15.69
CA PHE A 544 -9.34 4.86 -17.10
C PHE A 544 -10.77 4.90 -17.66
N GLU A 545 -11.06 5.96 -18.42
CA GLU A 545 -12.32 6.12 -19.16
C GLU A 545 -12.50 5.05 -20.26
N SER A 546 -11.41 4.46 -20.73
CA SER A 546 -11.41 3.37 -21.71
C SER A 546 -10.11 2.59 -21.63
N SER A 547 -10.15 1.32 -22.02
CA SER A 547 -8.94 0.53 -22.26
C SER A 547 -8.05 1.10 -23.39
N LEU A 548 -8.55 2.00 -24.24
CA LEU A 548 -7.76 2.51 -25.37
C LEU A 548 -7.01 3.81 -25.09
N ARG A 549 -7.23 4.42 -23.92
CA ARG A 549 -6.69 5.74 -23.56
C ARG A 549 -5.84 5.67 -22.29
N PRO A 550 -4.92 6.63 -22.08
CA PRO A 550 -4.26 6.80 -20.79
C PRO A 550 -5.27 7.12 -19.70
N ALA A 551 -4.87 6.90 -18.44
CA ALA A 551 -5.62 7.37 -17.29
C ALA A 551 -5.58 8.90 -17.17
N THR A 552 -6.61 9.46 -16.53
CA THR A 552 -6.67 10.85 -16.06
C THR A 552 -6.74 10.88 -14.54
N ALA A 553 -6.29 11.97 -13.93
CA ALA A 553 -6.42 12.14 -12.49
C ALA A 553 -7.84 12.58 -12.13
N VAL A 554 -8.44 11.92 -11.14
CA VAL A 554 -9.66 12.39 -10.45
C VAL A 554 -9.28 13.37 -9.36
N ASP A 555 -8.26 13.02 -8.57
CA ASP A 555 -7.69 13.82 -7.49
C ASP A 555 -6.23 13.38 -7.25
N THR A 556 -5.37 14.31 -6.84
CA THR A 556 -3.95 14.06 -6.49
C THR A 556 -3.59 14.72 -5.16
N LYS A 557 -4.59 14.97 -4.31
CA LYS A 557 -4.51 15.82 -3.11
C LYS A 557 -5.22 15.19 -1.92
N GLY A 558 -5.37 13.86 -1.92
CA GLY A 558 -6.02 13.12 -0.83
C GLY A 558 -7.50 13.48 -0.63
N MET A 559 -8.21 13.87 -1.69
CA MET A 559 -9.62 14.28 -1.68
C MET A 559 -9.90 15.49 -0.77
N GLY A 560 -9.06 16.52 -0.85
CA GLY A 560 -9.19 17.74 -0.04
C GLY A 560 -8.48 17.70 1.30
N ASN A 561 -7.93 16.55 1.70
CA ASN A 561 -7.07 16.40 2.87
C ASN A 561 -5.74 15.76 2.43
N TYR A 562 -4.69 16.55 2.28
CA TYR A 562 -3.40 16.05 1.79
C TYR A 562 -2.69 15.09 2.77
N LEU A 563 -3.16 14.97 4.01
CA LEU A 563 -2.68 13.94 4.96
C LEU A 563 -3.32 12.57 4.70
N ASN A 564 -4.42 12.51 3.94
CA ASN A 564 -4.88 11.28 3.32
C ASN A 564 -3.91 10.89 2.21
N TYR A 565 -2.83 10.23 2.60
CA TYR A 565 -1.77 9.84 1.69
C TYR A 565 -2.14 8.67 0.76
N GLY A 566 -3.41 8.24 0.74
CA GLY A 566 -3.85 7.16 -0.13
C GLY A 566 -5.23 6.59 0.12
N PHE A 567 -5.71 5.89 -0.90
CA PHE A 567 -7.02 5.29 -1.03
C PHE A 567 -6.93 3.81 -0.69
N ARG A 568 -7.30 3.44 0.54
CA ARG A 568 -7.03 2.10 1.04
C ARG A 568 -8.07 1.06 0.62
N THR A 569 -9.33 1.47 0.53
CA THR A 569 -10.45 0.60 0.13
C THR A 569 -11.41 1.32 -0.79
N MET A 570 -12.11 0.57 -1.64
CA MET A 570 -13.04 1.10 -2.62
C MET A 570 -14.17 0.10 -2.85
N VAL A 571 -15.41 0.58 -2.82
CA VAL A 571 -16.60 -0.20 -3.21
C VAL A 571 -17.43 0.61 -4.19
N ALA A 572 -17.88 -0.03 -5.27
CA ALA A 572 -18.71 0.59 -6.29
C ALA A 572 -20.19 0.31 -6.06
N ASP A 573 -21.02 1.33 -6.32
CA ASP A 573 -22.47 1.26 -6.33
C ASP A 573 -23.00 2.01 -7.57
N GLY A 574 -23.21 1.25 -8.65
CA GLY A 574 -23.51 1.82 -9.96
C GLY A 574 -22.37 2.71 -10.48
N SER A 575 -22.62 4.02 -10.57
CA SER A 575 -21.64 5.05 -10.96
C SER A 575 -20.95 5.72 -9.77
N THR A 576 -21.41 5.44 -8.54
CA THR A 576 -20.88 5.98 -7.29
C THR A 576 -19.74 5.11 -6.78
N LEU A 577 -18.74 5.72 -6.16
CA LEU A 577 -17.71 5.03 -5.38
C LEU A 577 -17.79 5.43 -3.91
N TYR A 578 -17.56 4.48 -3.03
CA TYR A 578 -17.28 4.71 -1.62
C TYR A 578 -15.81 4.40 -1.36
N LEU A 579 -15.09 5.38 -0.83
CA LEU A 579 -13.65 5.39 -0.66
C LEU A 579 -13.32 5.37 0.83
N GLY A 580 -12.50 4.41 1.24
CA GLY A 580 -11.91 4.40 2.56
C GLY A 580 -10.48 4.93 2.50
N MET A 581 -10.23 6.03 3.19
CA MET A 581 -8.93 6.73 3.19
C MET A 581 -7.99 6.17 4.25
N ALA A 582 -6.71 6.46 4.08
CA ALA A 582 -5.67 6.14 5.04
C ALA A 582 -4.84 7.39 5.38
N ASN A 583 -4.74 7.69 6.67
CA ASN A 583 -4.07 8.87 7.19
C ASN A 583 -3.48 8.57 8.58
N PRO A 584 -2.16 8.41 8.70
CA PRO A 584 -1.51 8.03 9.95
C PRO A 584 -1.02 9.22 10.79
N MET A 585 -1.37 10.47 10.45
CA MET A 585 -0.89 11.67 11.15
C MET A 585 -1.60 11.86 12.48
N ASN A 586 -1.29 10.98 13.44
CA ASN A 586 -2.07 10.78 14.66
C ASN A 586 -2.03 11.95 15.65
N LEU A 587 -1.22 12.98 15.42
CA LEU A 587 -1.16 14.20 16.25
C LEU A 587 -1.89 15.41 15.61
N ARG A 588 -2.24 15.34 14.32
CA ARG A 588 -3.00 16.38 13.61
C ARG A 588 -4.48 16.30 13.98
N THR A 589 -4.87 17.05 15.01
CA THR A 589 -6.20 16.97 15.62
C THR A 589 -6.80 18.33 15.99
N ASP A 590 -6.11 19.44 15.69
CA ASP A 590 -6.57 20.78 16.01
C ASP A 590 -7.35 21.37 14.83
N PRO A 591 -8.68 21.43 14.88
CA PRO A 591 -9.49 21.92 13.76
C PRO A 591 -9.42 23.45 13.61
N THR A 592 -8.59 24.14 14.40
CA THR A 592 -8.45 25.60 14.38
C THR A 592 -7.17 26.09 13.71
N ASP A 593 -6.28 25.18 13.32
CA ASP A 593 -5.13 25.51 12.49
C ASP A 593 -5.44 25.35 10.99
N ASP A 594 -4.47 25.71 10.13
CA ASP A 594 -4.61 25.63 8.67
C ASP A 594 -4.11 24.28 8.10
N VAL A 595 -3.96 23.25 8.95
CA VAL A 595 -3.50 21.90 8.57
C VAL A 595 -4.69 20.95 8.62
N PRO A 596 -4.88 20.05 7.65
CA PRO A 596 -5.94 19.06 7.71
C PRO A 596 -5.76 18.03 8.84
N GLU A 597 -6.87 17.39 9.23
CA GLU A 597 -6.87 16.49 10.38
C GLU A 597 -6.45 15.07 10.01
N GLY A 598 -5.76 14.41 10.94
CA GLY A 598 -5.36 13.02 10.88
C GLY A 598 -6.51 12.01 10.98
N GLY A 599 -6.18 10.73 10.82
CA GLY A 599 -7.11 9.62 10.99
C GLY A 599 -7.99 9.34 9.78
N TRP A 600 -8.63 8.17 9.75
CA TRP A 600 -9.37 7.70 8.58
C TRP A 600 -10.54 8.61 8.20
N GLU A 601 -10.85 8.61 6.91
CA GLU A 601 -12.05 9.23 6.33
C GLU A 601 -12.79 8.22 5.45
N LEU A 602 -14.12 8.31 5.44
CA LEU A 602 -15.01 7.59 4.54
C LEU A 602 -15.65 8.61 3.61
N ILE A 603 -15.43 8.48 2.31
CA ILE A 603 -15.82 9.47 1.30
C ILE A 603 -16.71 8.81 0.26
N LYS A 604 -17.77 9.50 -0.15
CA LYS A 604 -18.56 9.17 -1.35
C LYS A 604 -18.06 10.02 -2.52
N LEU A 605 -17.87 9.40 -3.67
CA LEU A 605 -17.49 10.06 -4.91
C LEU A 605 -18.58 9.82 -5.97
N THR A 606 -19.11 10.89 -6.55
CA THR A 606 -20.15 10.86 -7.59
C THR A 606 -19.72 11.62 -8.83
N PRO A 607 -20.16 11.21 -10.03
CA PRO A 607 -19.92 11.98 -11.24
C PRO A 607 -20.74 13.29 -11.20
N THR A 608 -20.16 14.41 -11.62
CA THR A 608 -20.88 15.69 -11.79
C THR A 608 -21.65 15.67 -13.11
N GLY A 609 -22.99 15.75 -13.04
CA GLY A 609 -23.87 15.90 -14.20
C GLY A 609 -24.47 14.58 -14.72
N HIS A 610 -25.77 14.42 -14.47
CA HIS A 610 -26.67 13.58 -15.26
C HIS A 610 -27.62 14.47 -16.06
#